data_AF-A0A6S4UH23-F1
#
_entry.id   AF-A0A6S4UH23-F1
#
_cell.length_a   1.000
_cell.length_b   1.000
_cell.length_c   1.000
_cell.angle_alpha   90.00
_cell.angle_beta   90.00
_cell.angle_gamma   90.00
#
_symmetry.space_group_name_H-M   'P 1'
#
loop_
_entity.id
_entity.type
_entity.pdbx_description
1 polymer ?
#
loop_
_entity_poly.entity_id
_entity_poly.type
_entity_poly.pdbx_seq_one_letter_code
_entity_poly.pdbx_strand_id
1 'polypeptide(L)'
;MPFITQFTFDKREINILPHENFNDVNVFTIIIGKNSVGKSRLLGSIIDYTLKKESSSSKKIIAISNTSYNKFPNYKDNTSNYIKLLSVPHNGPIGYLFRQEQEDRNFEEFKKYIITNEVNKKIKPNTYLDVRRLIPKLLLKIKENSNFTYQNLAKVLIFLNLDNSLIIRLVVRKSIFFKIQEIENIDILKKLEEINSLEIPLEDLSSLDPVIIDLILMGLIDIFRIYLYDKKSKQKINYRELSSGQLAILTMGLALISELENDSIICIDEPEVNLHPQWQEEIINLIESISENYKNCQFLIATHSPQIVSNLTYSNSYVLDLNSNELKHTEELKNRSADFQLTEVFSSPGNNNEYLLRKLLIILSKINSNQILNEDENHTKELVKKLYFEDKFHEKDKVKTLVELLLDLED
;
A
#
# COMPACT_ATOMS: atom_id res chain seq x y z
N MET A 1 14.70 17.73 2.34
CA MET A 1 13.83 18.52 1.43
C MET A 1 12.40 18.46 1.98
N PRO A 2 11.70 19.60 2.08
CA PRO A 2 10.40 19.66 2.76
C PRO A 2 9.36 18.75 2.08
N PHE A 3 8.31 18.43 2.82
CA PHE A 3 7.14 17.76 2.28
C PHE A 3 6.50 18.57 1.15
N ILE A 4 5.83 17.88 0.24
CA ILE A 4 5.04 18.54 -0.80
C ILE A 4 3.74 19.01 -0.13
N THR A 5 3.66 20.31 0.16
CA THR A 5 2.47 20.92 0.78
C THR A 5 1.43 21.36 -0.24
N GLN A 6 1.88 21.84 -1.40
CA GLN A 6 1.04 22.25 -2.52
C GLN A 6 1.52 21.67 -3.84
N PHE A 7 0.60 21.40 -4.75
CA PHE A 7 0.90 20.85 -6.06
C PHE A 7 -0.05 21.35 -7.14
N THR A 8 0.49 21.80 -8.28
CA THR A 8 -0.33 22.22 -9.42
C THR A 8 -0.78 21.01 -10.23
N PHE A 9 -2.09 20.76 -10.28
CA PHE A 9 -2.70 19.64 -11.01
C PHE A 9 -3.94 20.10 -11.77
N ASP A 10 -4.06 19.73 -13.05
CA ASP A 10 -5.17 20.13 -13.94
C ASP A 10 -5.47 21.65 -13.90
N LYS A 11 -4.41 22.49 -13.87
CA LYS A 11 -4.45 23.97 -13.78
C LYS A 11 -5.01 24.53 -12.46
N ARG A 12 -5.14 23.71 -11.42
CA ARG A 12 -5.53 24.11 -10.07
C ARG A 12 -4.38 23.87 -9.11
N GLU A 13 -4.27 24.71 -8.09
CA GLU A 13 -3.34 24.48 -6.99
C GLU A 13 -4.03 23.62 -5.93
N ILE A 14 -3.48 22.43 -5.69
CA ILE A 14 -4.03 21.46 -4.75
C ILE A 14 -3.27 21.52 -3.44
N ASN A 15 -3.98 21.66 -2.33
CA ASN A 15 -3.41 21.66 -0.98
C ASN A 15 -3.30 20.21 -0.48
N ILE A 16 -2.09 19.68 -0.41
CA ILE A 16 -1.82 18.27 -0.01
C ILE A 16 -1.60 18.16 1.50
N LEU A 17 -0.96 19.17 2.08
CA LEU A 17 -0.70 19.29 3.52
C LEU A 17 -0.87 20.75 3.94
N PRO A 18 -1.18 21.02 5.21
CA PRO A 18 -1.16 22.38 5.71
C PRO A 18 0.28 22.93 5.67
N HIS A 19 0.41 24.26 5.68
CA HIS A 19 1.70 24.94 5.77
C HIS A 19 2.21 24.91 7.22
N GLU A 20 2.55 23.71 7.69
CA GLU A 20 3.08 23.43 9.02
C GLU A 20 4.46 22.79 8.94
N ASN A 21 5.20 22.86 10.06
CA ASN A 21 6.55 22.30 10.12
C ASN A 21 6.51 20.88 10.70
N PHE A 22 6.59 19.89 9.82
CA PHE A 22 6.63 18.48 10.18
C PHE A 22 8.09 18.00 10.20
N ASN A 23 8.70 17.97 11.38
CA ASN A 23 10.07 17.48 11.57
C ASN A 23 10.07 16.12 12.27
N ASP A 24 10.89 15.17 11.79
CA ASP A 24 11.08 13.85 12.39
C ASP A 24 9.81 12.99 12.51
N VAL A 25 8.76 13.34 11.76
CA VAL A 25 7.46 12.65 11.75
C VAL A 25 7.09 12.22 10.34
N ASN A 26 6.22 11.23 10.25
CA ASN A 26 5.57 10.87 8.99
C ASN A 26 4.29 11.69 8.84
N VAL A 27 3.84 11.86 7.60
CA VAL A 27 2.60 12.57 7.27
C VAL A 27 1.79 11.77 6.27
N PHE A 28 0.47 11.76 6.46
CA PHE A 28 -0.45 10.99 5.64
C PHE A 28 -1.48 11.92 5.02
N THR A 29 -1.63 11.86 3.70
CA THR A 29 -2.71 12.53 2.98
C THR A 29 -3.52 11.47 2.24
N ILE A 30 -4.78 11.32 2.65
CA ILE A 30 -5.75 10.43 2.02
C ILE A 30 -6.56 11.24 1.02
N ILE A 31 -6.38 10.90 -0.24
CA ILE A 31 -6.97 11.59 -1.38
C ILE A 31 -8.26 10.86 -1.73
N ILE A 32 -9.37 11.57 -1.57
CA ILE A 32 -10.70 11.11 -1.91
C ILE A 32 -11.29 11.94 -3.04
N GLY A 33 -12.46 11.53 -3.51
CA GLY A 33 -13.26 12.30 -4.45
C GLY A 33 -14.05 11.42 -5.41
N LYS A 34 -14.84 12.05 -6.27
CA LYS A 34 -15.76 11.35 -7.18
C LYS A 34 -14.97 10.45 -8.14
N ASN A 35 -15.65 9.46 -8.72
CA ASN A 35 -15.03 8.64 -9.76
C ASN A 35 -14.52 9.52 -10.91
N SER A 36 -13.35 9.17 -11.45
CA SER A 36 -12.72 9.88 -12.57
C SER A 36 -12.22 11.31 -12.28
N VAL A 37 -12.28 11.81 -11.04
CA VAL A 37 -11.74 13.14 -10.67
C VAL A 37 -10.22 13.26 -10.89
N GLY A 38 -9.52 12.11 -10.95
CA GLY A 38 -8.10 12.06 -11.29
C GLY A 38 -7.16 11.72 -10.14
N LYS A 39 -7.63 11.08 -9.06
CA LYS A 39 -6.79 10.71 -7.90
C LYS A 39 -5.49 9.97 -8.27
N SER A 40 -5.59 8.89 -9.05
CA SER A 40 -4.41 8.14 -9.51
C SER A 40 -3.54 8.97 -10.46
N ARG A 41 -4.12 9.88 -11.25
CA ARG A 41 -3.39 10.82 -12.13
C ARG A 41 -2.62 11.86 -11.29
N LEU A 42 -3.19 12.33 -10.19
CA LEU A 42 -2.54 13.24 -9.25
C LEU A 42 -1.32 12.56 -8.64
N LEU A 43 -1.46 11.34 -8.12
CA LEU A 43 -0.32 10.55 -7.61
C LEU A 43 0.77 10.38 -8.68
N GLY A 44 0.40 10.01 -9.91
CA GLY A 44 1.35 9.88 -11.03
C GLY A 44 2.06 11.19 -11.37
N SER A 45 1.35 12.32 -11.33
CA SER A 45 1.90 13.66 -11.61
C SER A 45 2.88 14.10 -10.52
N ILE A 46 2.59 13.80 -9.26
CA ILE A 46 3.49 14.07 -8.13
C ILE A 46 4.77 13.27 -8.25
N ILE A 47 4.68 11.99 -8.61
CA ILE A 47 5.85 11.13 -8.88
C ILE A 47 6.69 11.73 -10.01
N ASP A 48 6.06 12.04 -11.15
CA ASP A 48 6.74 12.62 -12.31
C ASP A 48 7.44 13.94 -11.99
N TYR A 49 6.77 14.82 -11.27
CA TYR A 49 7.34 16.09 -10.83
C TYR A 49 8.55 15.88 -9.91
N THR A 50 8.41 14.99 -8.93
CA THR A 50 9.48 14.72 -7.96
C THR A 50 10.70 14.14 -8.63
N LEU A 51 10.54 13.23 -9.59
CA LEU A 51 11.66 12.63 -10.32
C LEU A 51 12.39 13.60 -11.25
N LYS A 52 11.68 14.57 -11.83
CA LYS A 52 12.26 15.56 -12.75
C LYS A 52 12.98 16.70 -12.03
N LYS A 53 12.69 16.92 -10.75
CA LYS A 53 13.26 18.02 -9.98
C LYS A 53 14.67 17.66 -9.52
N GLU A 54 15.70 18.33 -10.06
CA GLU A 54 17.12 18.05 -9.77
C GLU A 54 17.46 18.09 -8.26
N SER A 55 16.77 18.93 -7.47
CA SER A 55 16.95 19.01 -6.01
C SER A 55 16.31 17.85 -5.23
N SER A 56 15.47 17.03 -5.86
CA SER A 56 14.79 15.86 -5.28
C SER A 56 15.51 14.55 -5.59
N SER A 57 16.66 14.62 -6.26
CA SER A 57 17.51 13.50 -6.72
C SER A 57 17.95 12.52 -5.63
N SER A 58 17.60 12.73 -4.36
CA SER A 58 17.92 11.82 -3.24
C SER A 58 16.71 11.13 -2.61
N LYS A 59 15.47 11.57 -2.86
CA LYS A 59 14.30 10.93 -2.22
C LYS A 59 13.92 9.65 -2.92
N LYS A 60 13.76 8.57 -2.14
CA LYS A 60 13.18 7.32 -2.63
C LYS A 60 11.68 7.51 -2.82
N ILE A 61 11.17 7.09 -3.98
CA ILE A 61 9.76 7.16 -4.33
C ILE A 61 9.24 5.75 -4.52
N ILE A 62 8.21 5.39 -3.75
CA ILE A 62 7.61 4.06 -3.74
C ILE A 62 6.17 4.21 -4.22
N ALA A 63 5.83 3.55 -5.33
CA ALA A 63 4.50 3.59 -5.91
C ALA A 63 3.87 2.19 -5.87
N ILE A 64 2.80 2.03 -5.09
CA ILE A 64 2.11 0.75 -4.85
C ILE A 64 0.69 0.84 -5.41
N SER A 65 0.31 -0.11 -6.27
CA SER A 65 -1.06 -0.23 -6.73
C SER A 65 -1.50 -1.68 -6.83
N ASN A 66 -2.68 -1.95 -6.27
CA ASN A 66 -3.33 -3.25 -6.39
C ASN A 66 -4.08 -3.43 -7.72
N THR A 67 -4.10 -2.40 -8.58
CA THR A 67 -4.79 -2.45 -9.88
C THR A 67 -3.82 -2.53 -11.06
N SER A 68 -4.25 -3.26 -12.09
CA SER A 68 -3.55 -3.35 -13.36
C SER A 68 -3.68 -2.06 -14.21
N TYR A 69 -4.61 -1.16 -13.86
CA TYR A 69 -4.94 0.06 -14.59
C TYR A 69 -4.38 1.35 -13.96
N ASN A 70 -3.37 1.23 -13.09
CA ASN A 70 -2.70 2.36 -12.43
C ASN A 70 -2.20 3.43 -13.40
N LYS A 71 -2.08 4.66 -12.90
CA LYS A 71 -1.59 5.83 -13.65
C LYS A 71 -0.17 6.24 -13.26
N PHE A 72 0.56 5.37 -12.59
CA PHE A 72 1.94 5.64 -12.21
C PHE A 72 2.86 5.63 -13.43
N PRO A 73 3.84 6.54 -13.50
CA PRO A 73 4.69 6.68 -14.66
C PRO A 73 5.58 5.45 -14.86
N ASN A 74 5.91 5.18 -16.13
CA ASN A 74 6.84 4.13 -16.53
C ASN A 74 8.17 4.78 -16.90
N TYR A 75 9.12 4.74 -15.97
CA TYR A 75 10.50 5.10 -16.25
C TYR A 75 11.29 3.83 -16.62
N LYS A 76 12.31 3.98 -17.47
CA LYS A 76 13.27 2.89 -17.74
C LYS A 76 13.99 2.55 -16.44
N ASP A 77 14.38 1.29 -16.25
CA ASP A 77 14.99 0.70 -15.04
C ASP A 77 16.26 1.42 -14.47
N ASN A 78 16.69 2.54 -15.07
CA ASN A 78 17.85 3.34 -14.66
C ASN A 78 17.53 4.46 -13.64
N THR A 79 16.27 4.74 -13.31
CA THR A 79 15.94 5.67 -12.22
C THR A 79 16.10 4.97 -10.88
N SER A 80 17.27 5.10 -10.23
CA SER A 80 17.62 4.37 -9.00
C SER A 80 16.64 4.60 -7.84
N ASN A 81 16.00 5.77 -7.79
CA ASN A 81 15.21 6.18 -6.64
C ASN A 81 13.70 5.99 -6.85
N TYR A 82 13.27 5.38 -7.95
CA TYR A 82 11.85 5.12 -8.21
C TYR A 82 11.56 3.63 -8.23
N ILE A 83 10.60 3.22 -7.40
CA ILE A 83 10.20 1.84 -7.23
C ILE A 83 8.71 1.72 -7.47
N LYS A 84 8.35 0.94 -8.49
CA LYS A 84 6.98 0.66 -8.89
C LYS A 84 6.62 -0.79 -8.55
N LEU A 85 5.61 -0.96 -7.71
CA LEU A 85 5.10 -2.25 -7.22
C LEU A 85 3.64 -2.40 -7.63
N LEU A 86 3.37 -3.31 -8.57
CA LEU A 86 2.05 -3.47 -9.20
C LEU A 86 1.43 -4.83 -8.95
N SER A 87 0.12 -4.96 -9.05
CA SER A 87 -0.51 -6.28 -9.06
C SER A 87 -0.01 -7.16 -10.22
N VAL A 88 0.01 -8.47 -10.00
CA VAL A 88 0.41 -9.44 -11.03
C VAL A 88 -0.67 -9.47 -12.12
N PRO A 89 -0.32 -9.28 -13.41
CA PRO A 89 -1.30 -9.36 -14.48
C PRO A 89 -1.87 -10.78 -14.59
N HIS A 90 -3.19 -10.90 -14.73
CA HIS A 90 -3.90 -12.19 -14.86
C HIS A 90 -3.43 -13.04 -16.06
N ASN A 91 -2.86 -12.43 -17.10
CA ASN A 91 -2.39 -13.08 -18.33
C ASN A 91 -0.87 -12.92 -18.54
N GLY A 92 -0.08 -12.99 -17.47
CA GLY A 92 1.38 -12.99 -17.60
C GLY A 92 1.89 -14.24 -18.33
N PRO A 93 2.80 -14.12 -19.31
CA PRO A 93 3.35 -15.29 -19.98
C PRO A 93 4.08 -16.16 -18.96
N ILE A 94 3.73 -17.45 -18.95
CA ILE A 94 4.44 -18.48 -18.22
C ILE A 94 5.78 -18.67 -18.94
N GLY A 95 6.80 -17.93 -18.50
CA GLY A 95 8.13 -17.92 -19.09
C GLY A 95 8.87 -19.26 -18.91
N TYR A 96 8.56 -20.23 -19.76
CA TYR A 96 9.37 -21.44 -19.93
C TYR A 96 10.45 -21.26 -21.01
N LEU A 97 10.26 -20.34 -21.97
CA LEU A 97 11.14 -20.16 -23.14
C LEU A 97 12.44 -19.36 -22.88
N PHE A 98 12.63 -18.77 -21.70
CA PHE A 98 13.83 -17.97 -21.35
C PHE A 98 14.65 -18.53 -20.18
N ARG A 99 14.36 -19.77 -19.73
CA ARG A 99 14.96 -20.30 -18.48
C ARG A 99 16.44 -20.65 -18.60
N GLN A 100 16.87 -21.28 -19.70
CA GLN A 100 18.27 -21.70 -19.87
C GLN A 100 19.22 -20.50 -19.98
N GLU A 101 18.89 -19.52 -20.82
CA GLU A 101 19.71 -18.29 -20.95
C GLU A 101 19.83 -17.50 -19.63
N GLN A 102 18.83 -17.61 -18.75
CA GLN A 102 18.87 -16.95 -17.44
C GLN A 102 19.72 -17.74 -16.45
N GLU A 103 19.69 -19.07 -16.49
CA GLU A 103 20.60 -19.92 -15.71
C GLU A 103 22.06 -19.71 -16.10
N ASP A 104 22.36 -19.62 -17.39
CA ASP A 104 23.72 -19.35 -17.88
C ASP A 104 24.21 -17.97 -17.40
N ARG A 105 23.36 -16.95 -17.48
CA ARG A 105 23.66 -15.61 -16.96
C ARG A 105 23.91 -15.60 -15.45
N ASN A 106 23.09 -16.30 -14.67
CA ASN A 106 23.28 -16.41 -13.22
C ASN A 106 24.59 -17.13 -12.89
N PHE A 107 24.98 -18.14 -13.69
CA PHE A 107 26.22 -18.88 -13.47
C PHE A 107 27.47 -18.06 -13.84
N GLU A 108 27.43 -17.26 -14.91
CA GLU A 108 28.51 -16.33 -15.24
C GLU A 108 28.70 -15.24 -14.17
N GLU A 109 27.60 -14.80 -13.56
CA GLU A 109 27.63 -13.91 -12.40
C GLU A 109 28.32 -14.57 -11.19
N PHE A 110 28.01 -15.84 -10.91
CA PHE A 110 28.65 -16.61 -9.86
C PHE A 110 30.16 -16.78 -10.06
N LYS A 111 30.62 -17.03 -11.30
CA LYS A 111 32.06 -17.08 -11.60
C LYS A 111 32.77 -15.77 -11.23
N LYS A 112 32.15 -14.62 -11.50
CA LYS A 112 32.69 -13.31 -11.10
C LYS A 112 32.66 -13.13 -9.59
N TYR A 113 31.60 -13.57 -8.93
CA TYR A 113 31.49 -13.53 -7.47
C TYR A 113 32.60 -14.33 -6.79
N ILE A 114 32.96 -15.53 -7.25
CA ILE A 114 34.07 -16.32 -6.67
C ILE A 114 35.39 -15.52 -6.67
N ILE A 115 35.61 -14.69 -7.68
CA ILE A 115 36.84 -13.90 -7.83
C ILE A 115 36.80 -12.61 -7.01
N THR A 116 35.65 -11.93 -7.01
CA THR A 116 35.50 -10.57 -6.45
C THR A 116 34.93 -10.54 -5.04
N ASN A 117 34.26 -11.61 -4.61
CA ASN A 117 33.45 -11.69 -3.41
C ASN A 117 32.33 -10.63 -3.33
N GLU A 118 31.90 -10.08 -4.48
CA GLU A 118 30.88 -9.05 -4.58
C GLU A 118 29.70 -9.49 -5.46
N VAL A 119 28.48 -9.25 -4.97
CA VAL A 119 27.25 -9.48 -5.73
C VAL A 119 27.00 -8.28 -6.63
N ASN A 120 27.13 -8.47 -7.94
CA ASN A 120 26.91 -7.41 -8.94
C ASN A 120 25.47 -7.35 -9.48
N LYS A 121 24.54 -8.18 -8.97
CA LYS A 121 23.14 -8.19 -9.40
C LYS A 121 22.41 -6.98 -8.86
N LYS A 122 21.96 -6.12 -9.77
CA LYS A 122 20.88 -5.19 -9.45
C LYS A 122 19.56 -5.95 -9.49
N ILE A 123 18.94 -6.14 -8.32
CA ILE A 123 17.53 -6.55 -8.27
C ILE A 123 16.73 -5.47 -8.99
N LYS A 124 15.83 -5.88 -9.89
CA LYS A 124 14.98 -4.93 -10.60
C LYS A 124 14.20 -4.09 -9.58
N PRO A 125 14.29 -2.75 -9.64
CA PRO A 125 13.58 -1.89 -8.71
C PRO A 125 12.07 -2.12 -8.84
N ASN A 126 11.58 -2.14 -10.08
CA ASN A 126 10.19 -2.39 -10.40
C ASN A 126 9.87 -3.88 -10.37
N THR A 127 8.81 -4.26 -9.65
CA THR A 127 8.36 -5.64 -9.55
C THR A 127 6.85 -5.73 -9.35
N TYR A 128 6.32 -6.96 -9.31
CA TYR A 128 4.93 -7.19 -8.96
C TYR A 128 4.79 -7.48 -7.46
N LEU A 129 3.64 -7.16 -6.91
CA LEU A 129 3.12 -7.55 -5.61
C LEU A 129 2.86 -9.05 -5.60
N ASP A 130 3.95 -9.82 -5.55
CA ASP A 130 3.97 -11.26 -5.40
C ASP A 130 5.00 -11.62 -4.34
N VAL A 131 4.60 -12.49 -3.41
CA VAL A 131 5.42 -12.86 -2.25
C VAL A 131 6.80 -13.33 -2.70
N ARG A 132 6.90 -14.23 -3.69
CA ARG A 132 8.20 -14.75 -4.15
C ARG A 132 9.10 -13.68 -4.74
N ARG A 133 8.53 -12.69 -5.44
CA ARG A 133 9.29 -11.58 -6.03
C ARG A 133 9.76 -10.56 -4.99
N LEU A 134 9.05 -10.46 -3.87
CA LEU A 134 9.38 -9.54 -2.78
C LEU A 134 10.38 -10.14 -1.80
N ILE A 135 10.44 -11.47 -1.62
CA ILE A 135 11.41 -12.08 -0.69
C ILE A 135 12.85 -11.64 -0.99
N PRO A 136 13.39 -11.68 -2.22
CA PRO A 136 14.77 -11.23 -2.46
C PRO A 136 15.04 -9.78 -2.02
N LYS A 137 14.08 -8.87 -2.19
CA LYS A 137 14.18 -7.48 -1.71
C LYS A 137 14.14 -7.42 -0.18
N LEU A 138 13.28 -8.23 0.43
CA LEU A 138 13.22 -8.38 1.88
C LEU A 138 14.54 -8.94 2.46
N LEU A 139 15.20 -9.88 1.78
CA LEU A 139 16.51 -10.40 2.18
C LEU A 139 17.59 -9.32 2.17
N LEU A 140 17.60 -8.47 1.14
CA LEU A 140 18.50 -7.31 1.10
C LEU A 140 18.24 -6.39 2.31
N LYS A 141 16.97 -6.11 2.58
CA LYS A 141 16.58 -5.28 3.72
C LYS A 141 16.99 -5.87 5.06
N ILE A 142 16.84 -7.20 5.22
CA ILE A 142 17.29 -7.93 6.41
C ILE A 142 18.81 -7.84 6.59
N LYS A 143 19.58 -7.95 5.50
CA LYS A 143 21.05 -7.83 5.51
C LYS A 143 21.50 -6.45 6.01
N GLU A 144 20.71 -5.41 5.72
CA GLU A 144 20.96 -4.03 6.17
C GLU A 144 20.48 -3.76 7.61
N ASN A 145 19.27 -4.22 7.97
CA ASN A 145 18.65 -3.95 9.26
C ASN A 145 17.63 -5.04 9.66
N SER A 146 18.11 -6.10 10.30
CA SER A 146 17.33 -7.30 10.61
C SER A 146 16.21 -7.08 11.64
N ASN A 147 16.50 -6.40 12.75
CA ASN A 147 15.56 -6.27 13.87
C ASN A 147 14.24 -5.58 13.49
N PHE A 148 14.28 -4.41 12.84
CA PHE A 148 13.06 -3.70 12.45
C PHE A 148 12.28 -4.45 11.38
N THR A 149 12.99 -5.12 10.47
CA THR A 149 12.38 -5.90 9.39
C THR A 149 11.54 -7.05 9.95
N TYR A 150 12.06 -7.79 10.93
CA TYR A 150 11.34 -8.88 11.58
C TYR A 150 10.16 -8.40 12.42
N GLN A 151 10.31 -7.30 13.15
CA GLN A 151 9.20 -6.70 13.91
C GLN A 151 8.05 -6.29 12.98
N ASN A 152 8.36 -5.62 11.87
CA ASN A 152 7.33 -5.21 10.92
C ASN A 152 6.69 -6.41 10.20
N LEU A 153 7.46 -7.46 9.88
CA LEU A 153 6.90 -8.70 9.34
C LEU A 153 5.93 -9.33 10.34
N ALA A 154 6.29 -9.40 11.61
CA ALA A 154 5.41 -9.90 12.65
C ALA A 154 4.11 -9.07 12.76
N LYS A 155 4.17 -7.74 12.65
CA LYS A 155 2.96 -6.87 12.60
C LYS A 155 2.02 -7.30 11.47
N VAL A 156 2.54 -7.52 10.26
CA VAL A 156 1.74 -7.98 9.09
C VAL A 156 1.15 -9.38 9.32
N LEU A 157 1.94 -10.32 9.84
CA LEU A 157 1.47 -11.69 10.08
C LEU A 157 0.40 -11.74 11.19
N ILE A 158 0.59 -10.98 12.27
CA ILE A 158 -0.40 -10.85 13.36
C ILE A 158 -1.70 -10.26 12.83
N PHE A 159 -1.63 -9.21 12.00
CA PHE A 159 -2.81 -8.60 11.36
C PHE A 159 -3.64 -9.65 10.60
N LEU A 160 -2.97 -10.58 9.93
CA LEU A 160 -3.58 -11.65 9.15
C LEU A 160 -4.05 -12.86 9.99
N ASN A 161 -3.92 -12.82 11.32
CA ASN A 161 -4.11 -13.96 12.22
C ASN A 161 -3.21 -15.16 11.88
N LEU A 162 -2.00 -14.89 11.41
CA LEU A 162 -0.96 -15.89 11.15
C LEU A 162 0.07 -15.89 12.29
N ASP A 163 0.74 -17.01 12.50
CA ASP A 163 1.89 -17.10 13.39
C ASP A 163 3.04 -16.21 12.87
N ASN A 164 3.89 -15.77 13.79
CA ASN A 164 4.87 -14.70 13.54
C ASN A 164 6.11 -15.17 12.76
N SER A 165 5.98 -16.21 11.94
CA SER A 165 7.10 -16.78 11.20
C SER A 165 6.68 -17.15 9.78
N LEU A 166 7.44 -16.63 8.81
CA LEU A 166 7.34 -17.00 7.41
C LEU A 166 8.46 -17.98 7.08
N ILE A 167 8.12 -19.21 6.69
CA ILE A 167 9.12 -20.25 6.45
C ILE A 167 9.39 -20.38 4.95
N ILE A 168 10.65 -20.32 4.58
CA ILE A 168 11.09 -20.53 3.20
C ILE A 168 11.73 -21.90 3.04
N ARG A 169 11.37 -22.59 1.97
CA ARG A 169 12.05 -23.82 1.53
C ARG A 169 13.04 -23.48 0.43
N LEU A 170 14.32 -23.65 0.72
CA LEU A 170 15.42 -23.41 -0.21
C LEU A 170 15.73 -24.68 -0.99
N VAL A 171 15.95 -24.55 -2.30
CA VAL A 171 16.31 -25.67 -3.18
C VAL A 171 17.40 -25.22 -4.14
N VAL A 172 18.43 -26.04 -4.29
CA VAL A 172 19.48 -25.83 -5.29
C VAL A 172 19.06 -26.52 -6.58
N ARG A 173 19.10 -25.80 -7.71
CA ARG A 173 18.80 -26.44 -9.00
C ARG A 173 19.88 -27.46 -9.35
N LYS A 174 19.45 -28.66 -9.77
CA LYS A 174 20.38 -29.73 -10.19
C LYS A 174 21.34 -29.27 -11.29
N SER A 175 20.87 -28.54 -12.29
CA SER A 175 21.69 -28.02 -13.40
C SER A 175 22.83 -27.13 -12.89
N ILE A 176 22.52 -26.23 -11.95
CA ILE A 176 23.48 -25.31 -11.34
C ILE A 176 24.46 -26.08 -10.47
N PHE A 177 23.97 -27.02 -9.66
CA PHE A 177 24.80 -27.84 -8.80
C PHE A 177 25.89 -28.58 -9.58
N PHE A 178 25.54 -29.24 -10.70
CA PHE A 178 26.51 -29.89 -11.57
C PHE A 178 27.54 -28.92 -12.15
N LYS A 179 27.12 -27.73 -12.60
CA LYS A 179 28.05 -26.72 -13.10
C LYS A 179 29.02 -26.22 -12.02
N ILE A 180 28.58 -26.11 -10.76
CA ILE A 180 29.45 -25.71 -9.65
C ILE A 180 30.44 -26.83 -9.31
N GLN A 181 30.04 -28.10 -9.43
CA GLN A 181 30.95 -29.25 -9.26
C GLN A 181 32.13 -29.21 -10.23
N GLU A 182 31.92 -28.77 -11.47
CA GLU A 182 32.99 -28.63 -12.48
C GLU A 182 34.05 -27.57 -12.12
N ILE A 183 33.75 -26.62 -11.24
CA ILE A 183 34.68 -25.55 -10.80
C ILE A 183 35.49 -25.99 -9.56
N GLU A 184 35.21 -27.16 -8.98
CA GLU A 184 35.92 -27.74 -7.83
C GLU A 184 35.95 -26.85 -6.55
N ASN A 185 34.97 -25.96 -6.37
CA ASN A 185 34.85 -25.16 -5.14
C ASN A 185 34.18 -25.97 -4.01
N ILE A 186 34.99 -26.74 -3.28
CA ILE A 186 34.55 -27.71 -2.25
C ILE A 186 33.72 -27.05 -1.14
N ASP A 187 34.09 -25.86 -0.68
CA ASP A 187 33.41 -25.20 0.44
C ASP A 187 32.00 -24.75 0.06
N ILE A 188 31.81 -24.18 -1.13
CA ILE A 188 30.49 -23.78 -1.62
C ILE A 188 29.62 -25.02 -1.90
N LEU A 189 30.20 -26.09 -2.43
CA LEU A 189 29.48 -27.34 -2.67
C LEU A 189 28.90 -27.93 -1.38
N LYS A 190 29.70 -28.01 -0.32
CA LYS A 190 29.22 -28.48 1.01
C LYS A 190 28.06 -27.63 1.52
N LYS A 191 28.19 -26.30 1.46
CA LYS A 191 27.09 -25.38 1.84
C LYS A 191 25.83 -25.64 1.02
N LEU A 192 25.95 -25.79 -0.30
CA LEU A 192 24.81 -26.07 -1.18
C LEU A 192 24.14 -27.41 -0.85
N GLU A 193 24.91 -28.44 -0.52
CA GLU A 193 24.38 -29.74 -0.09
C GLU A 193 23.60 -29.63 1.22
N GLU A 194 24.11 -28.89 2.21
CA GLU A 194 23.44 -28.65 3.50
C GLU A 194 22.12 -27.87 3.35
N ILE A 195 22.07 -26.92 2.41
CA ILE A 195 20.89 -26.05 2.22
C ILE A 195 19.84 -26.69 1.32
N ASN A 196 20.21 -27.67 0.50
CA ASN A 196 19.29 -28.23 -0.47
C ASN A 196 18.10 -28.89 0.24
N SER A 197 16.90 -28.35 0.04
CA SER A 197 15.67 -28.72 0.75
C SER A 197 15.57 -28.28 2.22
N LEU A 198 16.42 -27.34 2.66
CA LEU A 198 16.31 -26.71 3.98
C LEU A 198 15.02 -25.88 4.07
N GLU A 199 14.31 -26.03 5.18
CA GLU A 199 13.19 -25.17 5.55
C GLU A 199 13.60 -24.34 6.75
N ILE A 200 13.59 -23.01 6.58
CA ILE A 200 14.07 -22.08 7.60
C ILE A 200 13.08 -20.92 7.76
N PRO A 201 12.78 -20.48 9.00
CA PRO A 201 12.07 -19.23 9.24
C PRO A 201 12.82 -18.03 8.66
N LEU A 202 12.09 -16.99 8.26
CA LEU A 202 12.71 -15.82 7.67
C LEU A 202 13.57 -15.06 8.71
N GLU A 203 13.15 -15.14 9.97
CA GLU A 203 13.81 -14.56 11.14
C GLU A 203 15.24 -15.12 11.34
N ASP A 204 15.44 -16.37 10.95
CA ASP A 204 16.71 -17.07 11.10
C ASP A 204 17.65 -16.85 9.90
N LEU A 205 17.21 -16.19 8.80
CA LEU A 205 18.06 -15.92 7.64
C LEU A 205 19.28 -15.06 7.96
N SER A 206 19.17 -14.16 8.94
CA SER A 206 20.31 -13.36 9.39
C SER A 206 21.43 -14.21 10.01
N SER A 207 21.12 -15.41 10.48
CA SER A 207 22.10 -16.38 11.01
C SER A 207 22.72 -17.27 9.93
N LEU A 208 22.16 -17.28 8.71
CA LEU A 208 22.76 -18.02 7.60
C LEU A 208 24.08 -17.38 7.18
N ASP A 209 24.98 -18.22 6.69
CA ASP A 209 26.24 -17.78 6.10
C ASP A 209 25.97 -16.76 4.98
N PRO A 210 26.63 -15.58 4.97
CA PRO A 210 26.37 -14.53 3.98
C PRO A 210 26.48 -14.99 2.53
N VAL A 211 27.32 -15.99 2.26
CA VAL A 211 27.45 -16.60 0.92
C VAL A 211 26.13 -17.20 0.47
N ILE A 212 25.34 -17.79 1.38
CA ILE A 212 24.03 -18.39 1.07
C ILE A 212 23.06 -17.30 0.60
N ILE A 213 23.02 -16.18 1.31
CA ILE A 213 22.18 -15.04 0.95
C ILE A 213 22.58 -14.54 -0.43
N ASP A 214 23.87 -14.39 -0.68
CA ASP A 214 24.40 -13.94 -1.96
C ASP A 214 24.06 -14.92 -3.10
N LEU A 215 24.10 -16.25 -2.85
CA LEU A 215 23.68 -17.28 -3.81
C LEU A 215 22.17 -17.27 -4.09
N ILE A 216 21.33 -16.93 -3.10
CA ILE A 216 19.89 -16.70 -3.30
C ILE A 216 19.69 -15.47 -4.19
N LEU A 217 20.39 -14.37 -3.91
CA LEU A 217 20.31 -13.12 -4.69
C LEU A 217 20.78 -13.29 -6.13
N MET A 218 21.82 -14.10 -6.35
CA MET A 218 22.28 -14.50 -7.69
C MET A 218 21.29 -15.42 -8.41
N GLY A 219 20.32 -16.02 -7.71
CA GLY A 219 19.34 -16.94 -8.27
C GLY A 219 19.92 -18.33 -8.54
N LEU A 220 20.95 -18.74 -7.78
CA LEU A 220 21.48 -20.09 -7.78
C LEU A 220 20.72 -21.01 -6.80
N ILE A 221 20.24 -20.42 -5.70
CA ILE A 221 19.35 -21.06 -4.73
C ILE A 221 17.94 -20.51 -4.96
N ASP A 222 16.98 -21.38 -5.24
CA ASP A 222 15.58 -21.01 -5.41
C ASP A 222 14.83 -21.06 -4.09
N ILE A 223 13.95 -20.09 -3.88
CA ILE A 223 12.88 -20.16 -2.89
C ILE A 223 11.74 -20.98 -3.49
N PHE A 224 11.78 -22.30 -3.28
CA PHE A 224 10.89 -23.25 -3.92
C PHE A 224 9.46 -23.19 -3.37
N ARG A 225 9.32 -23.07 -2.05
CA ARG A 225 8.03 -22.92 -1.36
C ARG A 225 8.14 -21.93 -0.21
N ILE A 226 7.01 -21.29 0.07
CA ILE A 226 6.86 -20.37 1.20
C ILE A 226 5.65 -20.85 1.97
N TYR A 227 5.84 -21.02 3.27
CA TYR A 227 4.88 -21.56 4.20
C TYR A 227 4.61 -20.57 5.32
N LEU A 228 3.37 -20.58 5.78
CA LEU A 228 2.89 -19.81 6.92
C LEU A 228 2.17 -20.78 7.85
N TYR A 229 2.01 -20.40 9.11
CA TYR A 229 1.20 -21.16 10.06
C TYR A 229 -0.04 -20.36 10.42
N ASP A 230 -1.21 -20.95 10.24
CA ASP A 230 -2.47 -20.33 10.62
C ASP A 230 -2.71 -20.50 12.12
N LYS A 231 -2.93 -19.39 12.85
CA LYS A 231 -3.04 -19.43 14.32
C LYS A 231 -4.22 -20.26 14.82
N LYS A 232 -5.33 -20.27 14.08
CA LYS A 232 -6.59 -20.90 14.48
C LYS A 232 -6.55 -22.40 14.25
N SER A 233 -6.17 -22.81 13.05
CA SER A 233 -6.12 -24.21 12.63
C SER A 233 -4.82 -24.91 13.03
N LYS A 234 -3.77 -24.14 13.37
CA LYS A 234 -2.41 -24.64 13.63
C LYS A 234 -1.81 -25.43 12.46
N GLN A 235 -2.33 -25.19 11.26
CA GLN A 235 -1.87 -25.86 10.05
C GLN A 235 -0.81 -25.05 9.32
N LYS A 236 0.14 -25.77 8.74
CA LYS A 236 1.12 -25.23 7.80
C LYS A 236 0.44 -25.08 6.44
N ILE A 237 0.35 -23.85 5.98
CA ILE A 237 -0.31 -23.49 4.71
C ILE A 237 0.73 -22.96 3.72
N ASN A 238 0.59 -23.28 2.44
CA ASN A 238 1.36 -22.56 1.41
C ASN A 238 0.81 -21.13 1.31
N TYR A 239 1.67 -20.13 1.09
CA TYR A 239 1.19 -18.75 0.94
C TYR A 239 0.15 -18.59 -0.20
N ARG A 240 0.19 -19.47 -1.21
CA ARG A 240 -0.77 -19.47 -2.33
C ARG A 240 -2.18 -19.90 -1.96
N GLU A 241 -2.35 -20.52 -0.80
CA GLU A 241 -3.65 -20.96 -0.29
C GLU A 241 -4.36 -19.84 0.50
N LEU A 242 -3.67 -18.72 0.75
CA LEU A 242 -4.28 -17.52 1.32
C LEU A 242 -5.36 -16.95 0.41
N SER A 243 -6.38 -16.33 1.00
CA SER A 243 -7.41 -15.62 0.23
C SER A 243 -6.82 -14.42 -0.52
N SER A 244 -7.52 -13.92 -1.54
CA SER A 244 -7.07 -12.75 -2.31
C SER A 244 -6.83 -11.52 -1.43
N GLY A 245 -7.69 -11.28 -0.43
CA GLY A 245 -7.51 -10.20 0.53
C GLY A 245 -6.30 -10.41 1.44
N GLN A 246 -6.07 -11.63 1.94
CA GLN A 246 -4.88 -11.95 2.73
C GLN A 246 -3.59 -11.75 1.91
N LEU A 247 -3.58 -12.19 0.65
CA LEU A 247 -2.47 -11.99 -0.28
C LEU A 247 -2.22 -10.50 -0.57
N ALA A 248 -3.26 -9.70 -0.77
CA ALA A 248 -3.14 -8.26 -1.00
C ALA A 248 -2.45 -7.57 0.19
N ILE A 249 -2.89 -7.87 1.42
CA ILE A 249 -2.29 -7.31 2.64
C ILE A 249 -0.86 -7.82 2.84
N LEU A 250 -0.62 -9.12 2.68
CA LEU A 250 0.72 -9.70 2.85
C LEU A 250 1.69 -9.07 1.85
N THR A 251 1.34 -9.00 0.57
CA THR A 251 2.22 -8.45 -0.47
C THR A 251 2.43 -6.95 -0.32
N MET A 252 1.42 -6.17 0.06
CA MET A 252 1.58 -4.75 0.37
C MET A 252 2.47 -4.52 1.59
N GLY A 253 2.28 -5.31 2.66
CA GLY A 253 3.13 -5.27 3.85
C GLY A 253 4.59 -5.59 3.51
N LEU A 254 4.84 -6.69 2.80
CA LEU A 254 6.19 -7.06 2.35
C LEU A 254 6.82 -6.02 1.43
N ALA A 255 6.03 -5.41 0.54
CA ALA A 255 6.45 -4.31 -0.32
C ALA A 255 6.94 -3.10 0.49
N LEU A 256 6.13 -2.65 1.45
CA LEU A 256 6.51 -1.54 2.34
C LEU A 256 7.73 -1.88 3.17
N ILE A 257 7.76 -3.06 3.80
CA ILE A 257 8.89 -3.49 4.63
C ILE A 257 10.20 -3.50 3.84
N SER A 258 10.18 -4.05 2.64
CA SER A 258 11.38 -4.19 1.81
C SER A 258 11.89 -2.88 1.22
N GLU A 259 11.02 -1.87 1.06
CA GLU A 259 11.38 -0.65 0.33
C GLU A 259 11.38 0.63 1.16
N LEU A 260 10.70 0.69 2.30
CA LEU A 260 10.65 1.91 3.12
C LEU A 260 12.04 2.31 3.61
N GLU A 261 12.33 3.60 3.48
CA GLU A 261 13.53 4.28 3.96
C GLU A 261 13.12 5.66 4.47
N ASN A 262 13.96 6.31 5.29
CA ASN A 262 13.72 7.69 5.70
C ASN A 262 13.64 8.62 4.48
N ASP A 263 12.94 9.74 4.63
CA ASP A 263 12.81 10.76 3.60
C ASP A 263 12.15 10.26 2.29
N SER A 264 11.33 9.20 2.38
CA SER A 264 10.62 8.61 1.23
C SER A 264 9.29 9.31 0.91
N ILE A 265 8.89 9.26 -0.37
CA ILE A 265 7.52 9.57 -0.80
C ILE A 265 6.85 8.26 -1.21
N ILE A 266 5.71 7.96 -0.60
CA ILE A 266 4.97 6.72 -0.80
C ILE A 266 3.61 7.06 -1.40
N CYS A 267 3.37 6.62 -2.63
CA CYS A 267 2.09 6.76 -3.32
C CYS A 267 1.39 5.41 -3.35
N ILE A 268 0.20 5.31 -2.74
CA ILE A 268 -0.60 4.08 -2.72
C ILE A 268 -1.93 4.35 -3.41
N ASP A 269 -2.26 3.55 -4.42
CA ASP A 269 -3.50 3.68 -5.21
C ASP A 269 -4.41 2.48 -4.97
N GLU A 270 -5.60 2.75 -4.45
CA GLU A 270 -6.66 1.79 -4.11
C GLU A 270 -6.19 0.63 -3.20
N PRO A 271 -5.68 0.92 -1.97
CA PRO A 271 -5.28 -0.12 -1.03
C PRO A 271 -6.44 -1.03 -0.59
N GLU A 272 -7.70 -0.60 -0.72
CA GLU A 272 -8.91 -1.37 -0.39
C GLU A 272 -9.22 -2.53 -1.34
N VAL A 273 -8.61 -2.58 -2.52
CA VAL A 273 -8.99 -3.55 -3.56
C VAL A 273 -8.77 -4.97 -3.06
N ASN A 274 -9.82 -5.80 -3.16
CA ASN A 274 -9.92 -7.17 -2.65
C ASN A 274 -9.98 -7.32 -1.11
N LEU A 275 -10.04 -6.22 -0.34
CA LEU A 275 -10.10 -6.30 1.12
C LEU A 275 -11.55 -6.39 1.62
N HIS A 276 -11.77 -7.22 2.63
CA HIS A 276 -13.01 -7.23 3.40
C HIS A 276 -13.20 -5.87 4.12
N PRO A 277 -14.43 -5.36 4.31
CA PRO A 277 -14.67 -4.05 4.94
C PRO A 277 -13.90 -3.83 6.26
N GLN A 278 -13.90 -4.81 7.16
CA GLN A 278 -13.12 -4.75 8.40
C GLN A 278 -11.61 -4.51 8.18
N TRP A 279 -11.03 -5.05 7.12
CA TRP A 279 -9.62 -4.78 6.79
C TRP A 279 -9.43 -3.42 6.12
N GLN A 280 -10.45 -2.89 5.41
CA GLN A 280 -10.39 -1.54 4.85
C GLN A 280 -10.33 -0.50 5.97
N GLU A 281 -11.03 -0.71 7.09
CA GLU A 281 -10.98 0.16 8.28
C GLU A 281 -9.59 0.17 8.93
N GLU A 282 -8.86 -0.95 8.89
CA GLU A 282 -7.59 -1.11 9.63
C GLU A 282 -6.34 -1.00 8.75
N ILE A 283 -6.47 -0.94 7.42
CA ILE A 283 -5.30 -1.03 6.53
C ILE A 283 -4.34 0.15 6.69
N ILE A 284 -4.87 1.34 6.97
CA ILE A 284 -4.04 2.53 7.19
C ILE A 284 -3.28 2.40 8.52
N ASN A 285 -3.93 1.93 9.58
CA ASN A 285 -3.27 1.65 10.87
C ASN A 285 -2.12 0.64 10.71
N LEU A 286 -2.29 -0.38 9.85
CA LEU A 286 -1.20 -1.30 9.52
C LEU A 286 -0.03 -0.58 8.81
N ILE A 287 -0.32 0.24 7.79
CA ILE A 287 0.71 1.00 7.06
C ILE A 287 1.46 1.94 8.01
N GLU A 288 0.73 2.65 8.86
CA GLU A 288 1.27 3.51 9.92
C GLU A 288 2.22 2.71 10.81
N SER A 289 1.76 1.57 11.34
CA SER A 289 2.56 0.72 12.22
C SER A 289 3.86 0.21 11.59
N ILE A 290 3.85 -0.10 10.30
CA ILE A 290 5.06 -0.53 9.56
C ILE A 290 6.03 0.65 9.40
N SER A 291 5.50 1.87 9.28
CA SER A 291 6.27 3.09 9.03
C SER A 291 6.85 3.76 10.28
N GLU A 292 6.45 3.36 11.49
CA GLU A 292 6.82 4.01 12.77
C GLU A 292 8.33 4.20 12.98
N ASN A 293 9.15 3.28 12.48
CA ASN A 293 10.60 3.31 12.62
C ASN A 293 11.31 4.16 11.55
N TYR A 294 10.55 4.73 10.61
CA TYR A 294 11.03 5.62 9.56
C TYR A 294 10.54 7.04 9.81
N LYS A 295 11.35 8.02 9.39
CA LYS A 295 11.08 9.44 9.59
C LYS A 295 11.01 10.19 8.28
N ASN A 296 10.32 11.32 8.31
CA ASN A 296 10.17 12.25 7.20
C ASN A 296 9.55 11.59 5.95
N CYS A 297 8.72 10.57 6.14
CA CYS A 297 8.02 9.90 5.05
C CYS A 297 6.69 10.59 4.74
N GLN A 298 6.40 10.82 3.46
CA GLN A 298 5.13 11.38 2.99
C GLN A 298 4.30 10.30 2.30
N PHE A 299 3.17 9.96 2.91
CA PHE A 299 2.22 9.00 2.37
C PHE A 299 1.09 9.73 1.65
N LEU A 300 0.88 9.40 0.38
CA LEU A 300 -0.18 9.90 -0.47
C LEU A 300 -1.03 8.72 -0.92
N ILE A 301 -2.23 8.59 -0.34
CA ILE A 301 -3.06 7.39 -0.49
C ILE A 301 -4.35 7.76 -1.20
N ALA A 302 -4.53 7.30 -2.43
CA ALA A 302 -5.77 7.49 -3.17
C ALA A 302 -6.74 6.34 -2.87
N THR A 303 -7.97 6.68 -2.47
CA THR A 303 -9.01 5.69 -2.17
C THR A 303 -10.39 6.13 -2.66
N HIS A 304 -11.24 5.14 -2.95
CA HIS A 304 -12.66 5.31 -3.18
C HIS A 304 -13.50 4.77 -2.01
N SER A 305 -12.87 4.17 -1.00
CA SER A 305 -13.59 3.53 0.10
C SER A 305 -13.80 4.48 1.29
N PRO A 306 -15.06 4.70 1.71
CA PRO A 306 -15.36 5.38 2.97
C PRO A 306 -14.85 4.66 4.20
N GLN A 307 -14.67 3.33 4.12
CA GLN A 307 -14.20 2.53 5.24
C GLN A 307 -12.75 2.83 5.59
N ILE A 308 -11.92 3.22 4.62
CA ILE A 308 -10.54 3.65 4.90
C ILE A 308 -10.50 4.93 5.73
N VAL A 309 -11.50 5.80 5.60
CA VAL A 309 -11.53 7.10 6.28
C VAL A 309 -12.13 7.02 7.68
N SER A 310 -12.89 5.96 7.99
CA SER A 310 -13.67 5.86 9.22
C SER A 310 -12.84 5.68 10.49
N ASN A 311 -11.69 4.99 10.40
CA ASN A 311 -10.86 4.64 11.55
C ASN A 311 -9.40 5.13 11.46
N LEU A 312 -9.21 6.32 10.89
CA LEU A 312 -7.90 6.96 10.83
C LEU A 312 -7.51 7.45 12.23
N THR A 313 -6.38 7.00 12.78
CA THR A 313 -6.02 7.34 14.18
C THR A 313 -4.82 8.26 14.32
N TYR A 314 -3.99 8.39 13.29
CA TYR A 314 -2.75 9.18 13.33
C TYR A 314 -2.97 10.68 13.48
N SER A 315 -2.02 11.36 14.14
CA SER A 315 -2.10 12.80 14.42
C SER A 315 -1.69 13.67 13.26
N ASN A 316 -0.86 13.18 12.32
CA ASN A 316 -0.45 13.94 11.14
C ASN A 316 -1.10 13.38 9.88
N SER A 317 -2.41 13.15 9.95
CA SER A 317 -3.19 12.55 8.87
C SER A 317 -4.31 13.49 8.43
N TYR A 318 -4.44 13.65 7.12
CA TYR A 318 -5.33 14.60 6.47
C TYR A 318 -6.15 13.90 5.38
N VAL A 319 -7.37 14.37 5.18
CA VAL A 319 -8.24 13.95 4.07
C VAL A 319 -8.37 15.10 3.09
N LEU A 320 -7.95 14.86 1.85
CA LEU A 320 -8.06 15.80 0.73
C LEU A 320 -9.22 15.36 -0.17
N ASP A 321 -10.28 16.15 -0.24
CA ASP A 321 -11.29 16.01 -1.29
C ASP A 321 -10.82 16.72 -2.57
N LEU A 322 -10.45 15.92 -3.58
CA LEU A 322 -9.94 16.42 -4.84
C LEU A 322 -11.01 17.17 -5.67
N ASN A 323 -12.31 16.98 -5.39
CA ASN A 323 -13.36 17.73 -6.09
C ASN A 323 -13.42 19.18 -5.62
N SER A 324 -13.43 19.40 -4.31
CA SER A 324 -13.57 20.71 -3.66
C SER A 324 -12.23 21.38 -3.38
N ASN A 325 -11.13 20.63 -3.44
CA ASN A 325 -9.80 21.04 -2.96
C ASN A 325 -9.79 21.40 -1.47
N GLU A 326 -10.64 20.73 -0.69
CA GLU A 326 -10.74 20.91 0.75
C GLU A 326 -9.84 19.90 1.46
N LEU A 327 -9.01 20.39 2.38
CA LEU A 327 -8.13 19.58 3.21
C LEU A 327 -8.65 19.62 4.64
N LYS A 328 -9.03 18.47 5.18
CA LYS A 328 -9.54 18.32 6.54
C LYS A 328 -8.58 17.53 7.40
N HIS A 329 -8.45 17.91 8.66
CA HIS A 329 -7.73 17.10 9.62
C HIS A 329 -8.54 15.85 9.94
N THR A 330 -7.89 14.69 10.06
CA THR A 330 -8.61 13.42 10.30
C THR A 330 -9.40 13.42 11.60
N GLU A 331 -8.98 14.16 12.63
CA GLU A 331 -9.70 14.27 13.91
C GLU A 331 -11.15 14.74 13.78
N GLU A 332 -11.46 15.56 12.78
CA GLU A 332 -12.84 16.00 12.50
C GLU A 332 -13.72 14.85 12.00
N LEU A 333 -13.09 13.81 11.45
CA LEU A 333 -13.72 12.68 10.76
C LEU A 333 -13.65 11.37 11.57
N LYS A 334 -12.89 11.31 12.67
CA LYS A 334 -12.73 10.10 13.51
C LYS A 334 -14.05 9.66 14.15
N ASN A 335 -14.22 8.34 14.30
CA ASN A 335 -15.33 7.71 15.03
C ASN A 335 -16.72 8.11 14.52
N ARG A 336 -16.84 8.34 13.21
CA ARG A 336 -18.11 8.63 12.54
C ARG A 336 -18.66 7.40 11.85
N SER A 337 -19.99 7.32 11.71
CA SER A 337 -20.64 6.20 11.01
C SER A 337 -20.30 6.21 9.52
N ALA A 338 -20.41 5.04 8.87
CA ALA A 338 -20.27 4.94 7.42
C ALA A 338 -21.23 5.89 6.68
N ASP A 339 -22.46 6.05 7.16
CA ASP A 339 -23.45 6.98 6.61
C ASP A 339 -23.02 8.45 6.68
N PHE A 340 -22.36 8.85 7.77
CA PHE A 340 -21.75 10.17 7.88
C PHE A 340 -20.65 10.34 6.85
N GLN A 341 -19.73 9.37 6.74
CA GLN A 341 -18.62 9.44 5.79
C GLN A 341 -19.13 9.52 4.35
N LEU A 342 -20.08 8.65 3.99
CA LEU A 342 -20.72 8.65 2.68
C LEU A 342 -21.32 10.01 2.31
N THR A 343 -21.91 10.70 3.30
CA THR A 343 -22.56 12.00 3.10
C THR A 343 -21.56 13.16 3.09
N GLU A 344 -20.87 13.38 4.21
CA GLU A 344 -20.07 14.58 4.48
C GLU A 344 -18.71 14.56 3.79
N VAL A 345 -18.19 13.36 3.50
CA VAL A 345 -16.83 13.18 2.96
C VAL A 345 -16.89 12.74 1.50
N PHE A 346 -17.79 11.84 1.14
CA PHE A 346 -17.88 11.30 -0.23
C PHE A 346 -18.98 11.92 -1.10
N SER A 347 -19.85 12.78 -0.53
CA SER A 347 -21.00 13.37 -1.24
C SER A 347 -21.84 12.34 -2.01
N SER A 348 -22.02 11.17 -1.39
CA SER A 348 -22.68 9.99 -1.95
C SER A 348 -23.41 9.22 -0.83
N PRO A 349 -24.50 9.80 -0.27
CA PRO A 349 -25.16 9.31 0.94
C PRO A 349 -25.71 7.88 0.84
N GLY A 350 -25.96 7.37 -0.36
CA GLY A 350 -26.61 6.08 -0.56
C GLY A 350 -28.11 6.16 -0.27
N ASN A 351 -28.78 5.00 -0.19
CA ASN A 351 -30.21 4.90 0.06
C ASN A 351 -30.50 4.74 1.55
N ASN A 352 -31.54 5.38 2.09
CA ASN A 352 -31.93 5.32 3.50
C ASN A 352 -30.78 5.64 4.46
N ASN A 353 -30.03 6.71 4.17
CA ASN A 353 -28.92 7.15 5.03
C ASN A 353 -29.46 7.59 6.40
N GLU A 354 -29.19 6.81 7.45
CA GLU A 354 -29.76 7.01 8.80
C GLU A 354 -29.20 8.27 9.47
N TYR A 355 -27.98 8.67 9.11
CA TYR A 355 -27.42 9.95 9.54
C TYR A 355 -28.27 11.12 9.04
N LEU A 356 -28.57 11.15 7.73
CA LEU A 356 -29.40 12.19 7.13
C LEU A 356 -30.85 12.14 7.60
N LEU A 357 -31.45 10.95 7.69
CA LEU A 357 -32.83 10.79 8.20
C LEU A 357 -32.97 11.44 9.57
N ARG A 358 -32.06 11.12 10.50
CA ARG A 358 -32.08 11.67 11.86
C ARG A 358 -31.93 13.20 11.86
N LYS A 359 -30.99 13.74 11.08
CA LYS A 359 -30.76 15.19 11.00
C LYS A 359 -31.97 15.92 10.42
N LEU A 360 -32.52 15.42 9.32
CA LEU A 360 -33.69 16.00 8.65
C LEU A 360 -34.92 16.02 9.55
N LEU A 361 -35.17 14.93 10.29
CA LEU A 361 -36.28 14.89 11.25
C LEU A 361 -36.15 15.97 12.35
N ILE A 362 -34.93 16.19 12.86
CA ILE A 362 -34.66 17.25 13.84
C ILE A 362 -34.89 18.63 13.22
N ILE A 363 -34.35 18.87 12.02
CA ILE A 363 -34.49 20.14 11.30
C ILE A 363 -35.97 20.45 11.02
N LEU A 364 -36.71 19.50 10.45
CA LEU A 364 -38.15 19.65 10.16
C LEU A 364 -38.96 19.90 11.44
N SER A 365 -38.66 19.19 12.54
CA SER A 365 -39.31 19.43 13.83
C SER A 365 -39.04 20.84 14.37
N LYS A 366 -37.83 21.36 14.20
CA LYS A 366 -37.45 22.71 14.64
C LYS A 366 -38.14 23.79 13.80
N ILE A 367 -38.16 23.63 12.48
CA ILE A 367 -38.86 24.53 11.56
C ILE A 367 -40.34 24.58 11.91
N ASN A 368 -40.99 23.42 12.09
CA ASN A 368 -42.41 23.35 12.46
C ASN A 368 -42.73 23.97 13.83
N SER A 369 -41.75 24.05 14.73
CA SER A 369 -41.90 24.69 16.05
C SER A 369 -41.36 26.13 16.11
N ASN A 370 -41.03 26.74 14.97
CA ASN A 370 -40.43 28.07 14.85
C ASN A 370 -39.14 28.24 15.67
N GLN A 371 -38.37 27.16 15.83
CA GLN A 371 -37.07 27.20 16.50
C GLN A 371 -35.95 27.54 15.52
N ILE A 372 -34.93 28.25 16.01
CA ILE A 372 -33.76 28.64 15.22
C ILE A 372 -32.85 27.42 15.04
N LEU A 373 -32.39 27.20 13.81
CA LEU A 373 -31.40 26.17 13.48
C LEU A 373 -29.99 26.60 13.92
N ASN A 374 -29.23 25.67 14.48
CA ASN A 374 -27.81 25.90 14.78
C ASN A 374 -26.93 25.79 13.51
N GLU A 375 -25.62 26.05 13.64
CA GLU A 375 -24.69 26.05 12.50
C GLU A 375 -24.63 24.69 11.77
N ASP A 376 -24.56 23.59 12.51
CA ASP A 376 -24.50 22.23 11.97
C ASP A 376 -25.82 21.82 11.28
N GLU A 377 -26.97 22.27 11.78
CA GLU A 377 -28.29 22.07 11.17
C GLU A 377 -28.44 22.89 9.88
N ASN A 378 -27.97 24.15 9.88
CA ASN A 378 -27.95 24.97 8.67
C ASN A 378 -27.00 24.39 7.62
N HIS A 379 -25.81 23.92 8.02
CA HIS A 379 -24.90 23.20 7.13
C HIS A 379 -25.56 21.95 6.55
N THR A 380 -26.21 21.14 7.37
CA THR A 380 -26.91 19.93 6.90
C THR A 380 -28.01 20.29 5.91
N LYS A 381 -28.81 21.34 6.19
CA LYS A 381 -29.86 21.85 5.30
C LYS A 381 -29.30 22.28 3.94
N GLU A 382 -28.21 23.03 3.91
CA GLU A 382 -27.56 23.42 2.65
C GLU A 382 -26.97 22.21 1.90
N LEU A 383 -26.36 21.27 2.63
CA LEU A 383 -25.79 20.06 2.07
C LEU A 383 -26.85 19.18 1.39
N VAL A 384 -27.97 18.89 2.05
CA VAL A 384 -29.03 18.04 1.47
C VAL A 384 -29.69 18.68 0.25
N LYS A 385 -29.85 20.02 0.24
CA LYS A 385 -30.33 20.75 -0.94
C LYS A 385 -29.37 20.57 -2.11
N LYS A 386 -28.07 20.79 -1.87
CA LYS A 386 -27.04 20.55 -2.89
C LYS A 386 -27.08 19.12 -3.42
N LEU A 387 -27.16 18.13 -2.54
CA LEU A 387 -27.23 16.71 -2.93
C LEU A 387 -28.50 16.38 -3.73
N TYR A 388 -29.63 17.01 -3.40
CA TYR A 388 -30.88 16.87 -4.15
C TYR A 388 -30.77 17.39 -5.58
N PHE A 389 -30.24 18.61 -5.76
CA PHE A 389 -30.04 19.19 -7.10
C PHE A 389 -28.93 18.51 -7.91
N GLU A 390 -28.03 17.76 -7.27
CA GLU A 390 -27.03 16.90 -7.92
C GLU A 390 -27.56 15.49 -8.26
N ASP A 391 -28.88 15.23 -8.12
CA ASP A 391 -29.53 13.93 -8.34
C ASP A 391 -28.86 12.78 -7.56
N LYS A 392 -28.47 13.04 -6.31
CA LYS A 392 -27.76 12.06 -5.46
C LYS A 392 -28.66 11.09 -4.71
N PHE A 393 -29.97 11.35 -4.67
CA PHE A 393 -30.94 10.49 -4.00
C PHE A 393 -31.71 9.63 -4.99
N HIS A 394 -31.97 8.38 -4.63
CA HIS A 394 -32.81 7.49 -5.43
C HIS A 394 -34.28 7.91 -5.36
N GLU A 395 -35.07 7.63 -6.41
CA GLU A 395 -36.50 8.02 -6.48
C GLU A 395 -37.36 7.53 -5.31
N LYS A 396 -37.02 6.37 -4.72
CA LYS A 396 -37.76 5.76 -3.61
C LYS A 396 -37.07 5.92 -2.25
N ASP A 397 -36.08 6.81 -2.18
CA ASP A 397 -35.33 7.04 -0.95
C ASP A 397 -36.14 7.89 0.04
N LYS A 398 -36.27 7.42 1.27
CA LYS A 398 -36.95 8.16 2.34
C LYS A 398 -36.28 9.48 2.65
N VAL A 399 -34.94 9.56 2.49
CA VAL A 399 -34.19 10.80 2.67
C VAL A 399 -34.68 11.84 1.65
N LYS A 400 -34.88 11.43 0.38
CA LYS A 400 -35.38 12.32 -0.68
C LYS A 400 -36.73 12.93 -0.30
N THR A 401 -37.67 12.11 0.16
CA THR A 401 -39.00 12.59 0.59
C THR A 401 -38.90 13.63 1.71
N LEU A 402 -38.01 13.44 2.68
CA LEU A 402 -37.79 14.43 3.74
C LEU A 402 -37.15 15.72 3.23
N VAL A 403 -36.28 15.64 2.22
CA VAL A 403 -35.69 16.82 1.58
C VAL A 403 -36.72 17.59 0.75
N GLU A 404 -37.59 16.89 0.03
CA GLU A 404 -38.71 17.51 -0.71
C GLU A 404 -39.64 18.27 0.25
N LEU A 405 -40.02 17.66 1.38
CA LEU A 405 -40.79 18.34 2.43
C LEU A 405 -40.06 19.56 3.02
N LEU A 406 -38.74 19.49 3.16
CA LEU A 406 -37.94 20.62 3.64
C LEU A 406 -37.97 21.78 2.65
N LEU A 407 -37.92 21.50 1.34
CA LEU A 407 -38.02 22.50 0.28
C LEU A 407 -39.42 23.15 0.27
N ASP A 408 -40.48 22.35 0.37
CA ASP A 408 -41.87 22.83 0.40
C ASP A 408 -42.20 23.74 1.59
N LEU A 409 -41.47 23.62 2.71
CA LEU A 409 -41.66 24.47 3.90
C LEU A 409 -40.96 25.82 3.80
N GLU A 410 -40.12 26.02 2.79
CA GLU A 410 -39.35 27.26 2.59
C GLU A 410 -39.91 28.14 1.47
N ASP A 411 -40.66 27.55 0.55
CA ASP A 411 -41.47 28.24 -0.47
C ASP A 411 -42.80 28.74 0.11
#